data_AF-A0A4Y2FUS6-F1
#
_entry.id   AF-A0A4Y2FUS6-F1
#
_cell.length_a   1.000
_cell.length_b   1.000
_cell.length_c   1.000
_cell.angle_alpha   90.00
_cell.angle_beta   90.00
_cell.angle_gamma   90.00
#
_symmetry.space_group_name_H-M   'P 1'
#
loop_
_entity.id
_entity.type
_entity.pdbx_description
1 polymer ?
#
loop_
_entity_poly.entity_id
_entity_poly.type
_entity_poly.pdbx_seq_one_letter_code
_entity_poly.pdbx_strand_id
1 'polypeptide(L)'
;MLEGRNFTIYTDHKPLIYAFTQKHEKCSPRQIRHIDWIDQFSTDIRHISVSLDVVADSLSRISEIEMPSPIDYKEFAKVQLSDEEFQLLKSCTNSLKFQFLQVPEMDTKLFVTYRLEYVIRLFRRSFADRFLRLFITYPTHE
;
A
#
# COMPACT_ATOMS: atom_id res chain seq x y z
N MET A 1 9.27 -11.08 -9.82
CA MET A 1 8.51 -11.91 -10.77
C MET A 1 7.70 -12.91 -9.96
N LEU A 2 6.37 -12.92 -10.13
CA LEU A 2 5.44 -13.85 -9.45
C LEU A 2 5.12 -15.09 -10.29
N GLU A 3 5.50 -15.08 -11.57
CA GLU A 3 5.29 -16.18 -12.51
C GLU A 3 5.92 -17.49 -12.00
N GLY A 4 5.14 -18.58 -12.08
CA GLY A 4 5.56 -19.91 -11.64
C GLY A 4 5.71 -20.08 -10.13
N ARG A 5 5.24 -19.14 -9.30
CA ARG A 5 5.29 -19.24 -7.83
C ARG A 5 3.88 -19.27 -7.25
N ASN A 6 3.68 -20.13 -6.26
CA ASN A 6 2.45 -20.08 -5.47
C ASN A 6 2.49 -18.83 -4.57
N PHE A 7 1.45 -18.01 -4.66
CA PHE A 7 1.25 -16.86 -3.79
C PHE A 7 -0.23 -16.73 -3.42
N THR A 8 -0.48 -16.11 -2.27
CA THR A 8 -1.82 -15.84 -1.76
C THR A 8 -2.19 -14.39 -2.07
N ILE A 9 -3.42 -14.16 -2.54
CA ILE A 9 -3.99 -12.84 -2.73
C ILE A 9 -4.78 -12.48 -1.47
N TYR A 10 -4.41 -11.39 -0.81
CA TYR A 10 -5.19 -10.84 0.29
C TYR A 10 -6.05 -9.68 -0.20
N THR A 11 -7.30 -9.64 0.25
CA THR A 11 -8.25 -8.56 -0.09
C THR A 11 -9.23 -8.34 1.05
N ASP A 12 -9.68 -7.11 1.24
CA ASP A 12 -10.80 -6.78 2.11
C ASP A 12 -12.17 -7.05 1.46
N HIS A 13 -12.20 -7.37 0.17
CA HIS A 13 -13.43 -7.59 -0.58
C HIS A 13 -13.95 -9.03 -0.41
N LYS A 14 -14.76 -9.22 0.62
CA LYS A 14 -15.30 -10.52 1.05
C LYS A 14 -15.94 -11.36 -0.07
N PRO A 15 -16.69 -10.83 -1.05
CA PRO A 15 -17.23 -11.66 -2.13
C PRO A 15 -16.17 -12.38 -2.99
N LEU A 16 -14.95 -11.84 -3.11
CA LEU A 16 -13.91 -12.39 -3.99
C LEU A 16 -13.33 -13.71 -3.48
N ILE A 17 -13.43 -14.02 -2.18
CA ILE A 17 -12.97 -15.32 -1.66
C ILE A 17 -13.79 -16.49 -2.21
N TYR A 18 -15.01 -16.20 -2.66
CA TYR A 18 -15.90 -17.19 -3.25
C TYR A 18 -15.82 -17.21 -4.78
N ALA A 19 -14.99 -16.38 -5.41
CA ALA A 19 -14.95 -16.19 -6.86
C ALA A 19 -14.82 -17.51 -7.65
N PHE A 20 -14.00 -18.45 -7.16
CA PHE A 20 -13.76 -19.74 -7.80
C PHE A 20 -14.73 -20.86 -7.36
N THR A 21 -15.54 -20.61 -6.32
CA THR A 21 -16.55 -21.57 -5.82
C THR A 21 -17.96 -21.23 -6.25
N GLN A 22 -18.18 -20.00 -6.72
CA GLN A 22 -19.49 -19.48 -7.06
C GLN A 22 -19.91 -19.98 -8.46
N LYS A 23 -21.20 -20.31 -8.62
CA LYS A 23 -21.75 -20.70 -9.92
C LYS A 23 -21.65 -19.53 -10.91
N HIS A 24 -21.18 -19.80 -12.13
CA HIS A 24 -21.03 -18.82 -13.20
C HIS A 24 -22.33 -18.03 -13.51
N GLU A 25 -23.51 -18.62 -13.26
CA GLU A 25 -24.82 -17.96 -13.43
C GLU A 25 -24.99 -16.69 -12.58
N LYS A 26 -24.21 -16.53 -11.51
CA LYS A 26 -24.25 -15.36 -10.63
C LYS A 26 -23.25 -14.26 -11.03
N CYS A 27 -22.43 -14.49 -12.05
CA CYS A 27 -21.39 -13.57 -12.49
C CYS A 27 -21.72 -13.01 -13.88
N SER A 28 -21.49 -11.71 -14.06
CA SER A 28 -21.55 -11.11 -15.40
C SER A 28 -20.44 -11.67 -16.30
N PRO A 29 -20.62 -11.67 -17.63
CA PRO A 29 -19.58 -12.09 -18.57
C PRO A 29 -18.24 -11.34 -18.39
N ARG A 30 -18.29 -10.10 -17.92
CA ARG A 30 -17.10 -9.31 -17.59
C ARG A 30 -16.39 -9.85 -16.35
N GLN A 31 -17.13 -10.14 -15.28
CA GLN A 31 -16.57 -10.72 -14.05
C GLN A 31 -15.92 -12.07 -14.33
N ILE A 32 -16.57 -12.93 -15.12
CA ILE A 32 -16.03 -14.24 -15.51
C ILE A 32 -14.67 -14.06 -16.19
N ARG A 33 -14.56 -13.20 -17.21
CA ARG A 33 -13.26 -12.94 -17.88
C ARG A 33 -12.16 -12.45 -16.95
N HIS A 34 -12.50 -11.63 -15.95
CA HIS A 34 -11.52 -11.17 -14.97
C HIS A 34 -11.09 -12.29 -14.01
N ILE A 35 -12.04 -13.11 -13.55
CA ILE A 35 -11.77 -14.25 -12.68
C ILE A 35 -10.92 -15.29 -13.42
N ASP A 36 -11.27 -15.62 -14.67
CA ASP A 36 -10.51 -16.54 -15.53
C ASP A 36 -9.07 -16.06 -15.77
N TRP A 37 -8.86 -14.74 -15.83
CA TRP A 37 -7.53 -14.17 -15.94
C TRP A 37 -6.73 -14.26 -14.64
N ILE A 38 -7.37 -14.02 -13.49
CA ILE A 38 -6.73 -14.16 -12.17
C ILE A 38 -6.38 -15.64 -11.88
N ASP A 39 -7.24 -16.57 -12.32
CA ASP A 39 -7.06 -18.02 -12.18
C ASP A 39 -5.73 -18.53 -12.76
N GLN A 40 -5.25 -17.88 -13.82
CA GLN A 40 -3.96 -18.22 -14.45
C GLN A 40 -2.77 -17.98 -13.52
N PHE A 41 -2.92 -17.14 -12.49
CA PHE A 41 -1.85 -16.80 -11.56
C PHE A 41 -2.03 -17.43 -10.19
N SER A 42 -3.23 -17.33 -9.60
CA SER A 42 -3.51 -17.92 -8.29
C SER A 42 -5.01 -18.04 -8.01
N THR A 43 -5.37 -19.12 -7.32
CA THR A 43 -6.71 -19.37 -6.77
C THR A 43 -6.81 -19.18 -5.26
N ASP A 44 -5.68 -19.01 -4.55
CA ASP A 44 -5.66 -18.80 -3.11
C ASP A 44 -5.95 -17.33 -2.78
N ILE A 45 -7.23 -16.99 -2.64
CA ILE A 45 -7.71 -15.67 -2.25
C ILE A 45 -8.22 -15.72 -0.80
N ARG A 46 -7.68 -14.86 0.06
CA ARG A 46 -8.06 -14.79 1.48
C ARG A 46 -8.54 -13.40 1.85
N HIS A 47 -9.63 -13.38 2.61
CA HIS A 47 -10.17 -12.14 3.14
C HIS A 47 -9.35 -11.67 4.36
N ILE A 48 -8.96 -10.40 4.36
CA ILE A 48 -8.43 -9.69 5.53
C ILE A 48 -9.40 -8.58 5.94
N SER A 49 -9.37 -8.16 7.20
CA SER A 49 -10.17 -7.00 7.59
C SER A 49 -9.62 -5.73 6.94
N VAL A 50 -10.50 -4.76 6.68
CA VAL A 50 -10.14 -3.42 6.17
C VAL A 50 -9.03 -2.78 7.03
N SER A 51 -9.07 -3.01 8.34
CA SER A 51 -8.04 -2.53 9.28
C SER A 51 -6.64 -3.07 9.03
N LEU A 52 -6.49 -4.20 8.33
CA LEU A 52 -5.22 -4.79 7.92
C LEU A 52 -4.83 -4.40 6.48
N ASP A 53 -5.79 -3.97 5.66
CA ASP A 53 -5.58 -3.59 4.26
C ASP A 53 -5.29 -2.08 4.06
N VAL A 54 -4.87 -1.40 5.14
CA VAL A 54 -4.63 0.05 5.18
C VAL A 54 -3.71 0.51 4.06
N VAL A 55 -2.68 -0.29 3.73
CA VAL A 55 -1.72 0.08 2.68
C VAL A 55 -2.36 0.05 1.30
N ALA A 56 -3.11 -0.99 0.96
CA ALA A 56 -3.76 -1.08 -0.34
C ALA A 56 -4.88 -0.06 -0.48
N ASP A 57 -5.68 0.14 0.58
CA ASP A 57 -6.74 1.17 0.63
C ASP A 57 -6.17 2.59 0.51
N SER A 58 -5.05 2.90 1.19
CA SER A 58 -4.40 4.21 1.06
C SER A 58 -3.86 4.44 -0.37
N LEU A 59 -3.31 3.41 -1.00
CA LEU A 59 -2.78 3.50 -2.36
C LEU A 59 -3.89 3.57 -3.41
N SER A 60 -5.03 2.91 -3.19
CA SER A 60 -6.17 2.96 -4.11
C SER A 60 -6.84 4.34 -4.11
N ARG A 61 -6.73 5.08 -3.00
CA ARG A 61 -7.29 6.43 -2.81
C ARG A 61 -6.29 7.56 -3.01
N ILE A 62 -5.18 7.32 -3.71
CA ILE A 62 -4.12 8.34 -3.84
C ILE A 62 -4.59 9.66 -4.47
N SER A 63 -5.65 9.62 -5.30
CA SER A 63 -6.28 10.81 -5.88
C SER A 63 -7.10 11.63 -4.90
N GLU A 64 -7.53 11.03 -3.78
CA GLU A 64 -8.29 11.69 -2.70
C GLU A 64 -7.36 12.31 -1.65
N ILE A 65 -6.06 12.03 -1.73
CA ILE A 65 -5.07 12.58 -0.79
C ILE A 65 -4.70 13.99 -1.21
N GLU A 66 -5.11 14.98 -0.41
CA GLU A 66 -4.57 16.32 -0.51
C GLU A 66 -3.18 16.39 0.14
N MET A 67 -2.17 16.73 -0.67
CA MET A 67 -0.82 16.95 -0.15
C MET A 67 -0.74 18.36 0.44
N PRO A 68 -0.32 18.52 1.71
CA PRO A 68 -0.14 19.84 2.28
C PRO A 68 0.89 20.61 1.47
N SER A 69 0.56 21.85 1.10
CA SER A 69 1.48 22.78 0.45
C SER A 69 1.62 24.04 1.32
N PRO A 70 2.86 24.47 1.67
CA PRO A 70 4.14 23.81 1.40
C PRO A 70 4.38 22.56 2.27
N ILE A 71 5.08 21.56 1.73
CA ILE A 71 5.49 20.35 2.49
C ILE A 71 6.67 20.71 3.40
N ASP A 72 6.52 20.53 4.72
CA ASP A 72 7.65 20.65 5.65
C ASP A 72 8.52 19.38 5.63
N TYR A 73 9.57 19.42 4.81
CA TYR A 73 10.55 18.34 4.69
C TYR A 73 11.38 18.12 5.97
N LYS A 74 11.51 19.12 6.85
CA LYS A 74 12.24 18.98 8.12
C LYS A 74 11.44 18.17 9.11
N GLU A 75 10.14 18.45 9.21
CA GLU A 75 9.24 17.64 10.01
C GLU A 75 9.13 16.21 9.46
N PHE A 76 8.99 16.07 8.15
CA PHE A 76 8.93 14.77 7.48
C PHE A 76 10.17 13.90 7.79
N ALA A 77 11.38 14.47 7.74
CA ALA A 77 12.61 13.76 8.10
C ALA A 77 12.65 13.35 9.58
N LYS A 78 12.19 14.22 10.49
CA LYS A 78 12.12 13.93 11.93
C LYS A 78 11.17 12.77 12.22
N VAL A 79 9.96 12.83 11.66
CA VAL A 79 8.93 11.80 11.83
C VAL A 79 9.46 10.46 11.30
N GLN A 80 10.08 10.47 10.12
CA GLN A 80 10.67 9.28 9.52
C GLN A 80 11.74 8.63 10.41
N LEU A 81 12.61 9.44 11.04
CA LEU A 81 13.63 8.94 11.96
C LEU A 81 13.05 8.45 13.30
N SER A 82 11.96 9.05 13.77
CA SER A 82 11.31 8.66 15.03
C SER A 82 10.43 7.40 14.92
N ASP A 83 10.17 6.94 13.70
CA ASP A 83 9.31 5.77 13.46
C ASP A 83 10.02 4.47 13.85
N GLU A 84 9.46 3.76 14.84
CA GLU A 84 9.97 2.48 15.34
C GLU A 84 10.02 1.41 14.25
N GLU A 85 9.01 1.36 13.36
CA GLU A 85 8.95 0.40 12.27
C GLU A 85 10.08 0.67 11.24
N PHE A 86 10.38 1.95 11.00
CA PHE A 86 11.50 2.34 10.16
C PHE A 86 12.84 1.90 10.76
N GLN A 87 13.04 2.05 12.08
CA GLN A 87 14.26 1.62 12.75
C GLN A 87 14.44 0.09 12.70
N LEU A 88 13.37 -0.67 12.91
CA LEU A 88 13.39 -2.14 12.78
C LEU A 88 13.74 -2.57 11.35
N LEU A 89 13.20 -1.88 10.35
CA LEU A 89 13.46 -2.24 8.94
C LEU A 89 14.85 -1.84 8.47
N LYS A 90 15.49 -0.87 9.13
CA LYS A 90 16.89 -0.52 8.93
C LYS A 90 17.85 -1.52 9.58
N SER A 91 17.47 -2.10 10.71
CA SER A 91 18.33 -3.05 11.46
C SER A 91 18.19 -4.50 10.97
N CYS A 92 17.02 -4.89 10.45
CA CYS A 92 16.79 -6.23 9.91
C CYS A 92 17.51 -6.45 8.57
N THR A 93 18.12 -7.63 8.39
CA THR A 93 18.62 -8.10 7.10
C THR A 93 17.45 -8.42 6.17
N ASN A 94 16.91 -7.40 5.51
CA ASN A 94 15.85 -7.54 4.53
C ASN A 94 16.36 -7.13 3.13
N SER A 95 15.56 -7.40 2.10
CA SER A 95 15.89 -7.03 0.71
C SER A 95 15.71 -5.53 0.41
N LEU A 96 15.30 -4.72 1.41
CA LEU A 96 15.06 -3.29 1.21
C LEU A 96 16.39 -2.55 1.21
N LYS A 97 16.62 -1.77 0.16
CA LYS A 97 17.79 -0.90 0.05
C LYS A 97 17.34 0.54 0.27
N PHE A 98 17.78 1.12 1.39
CA PHE A 98 17.53 2.52 1.70
C PHE A 98 18.65 3.38 1.10
N GLN A 99 18.26 4.48 0.47
CA GLN A 99 19.17 5.52 -0.01
C GLN A 99 18.78 6.87 0.56
N PHE A 100 19.77 7.73 0.70
CA PHE A 100 19.58 9.11 1.08
C PHE A 100 19.24 9.94 -0.16
N LEU A 101 18.11 10.62 -0.12
CA LEU A 101 17.76 11.67 -1.05
C LEU A 101 17.97 13.02 -0.36
N GLN A 102 18.87 13.84 -0.90
CA GLN A 102 18.97 15.23 -0.52
C GLN A 102 17.99 16.03 -1.37
N VAL A 103 17.03 16.69 -0.72
CA VAL A 103 16.07 17.54 -1.42
C VAL A 103 16.80 18.83 -1.85
N PRO A 104 16.73 19.24 -3.13
CA PRO A 104 17.31 20.51 -3.57
C PRO A 104 16.82 21.65 -2.67
N GLU A 105 17.71 22.59 -2.35
CA GLU A 105 17.42 23.77 -1.51
C GLU A 105 17.16 23.48 -0.01
N MET A 106 17.32 22.24 0.46
CA MET A 106 17.16 21.87 1.86
C MET A 106 18.34 21.03 2.39
N ASP A 107 18.82 21.34 3.60
CA ASP A 107 19.85 20.55 4.30
C ASP A 107 19.32 19.22 4.88
N THR A 108 18.07 18.86 4.58
CA THR A 108 17.42 17.68 5.12
C THR A 108 17.61 16.47 4.22
N LYS A 109 18.03 15.34 4.81
CA LYS A 109 18.15 14.05 4.11
C LYS A 109 16.91 13.20 4.39
N LEU A 110 16.30 12.68 3.34
CA LEU A 110 15.17 11.76 3.41
C LEU A 110 15.59 10.35 3.04
N PHE A 111 15.01 9.35 3.71
CA PHE A 111 15.22 7.96 3.32
C PHE A 111 14.19 7.55 2.27
N VAL A 112 14.69 7.00 1.18
CA VAL A 112 13.90 6.55 0.04
C VAL A 112 14.31 5.13 -0.30
N THR A 113 13.36 4.32 -0.77
CA THR A 113 13.63 3.01 -1.34
C THR A 113 13.33 3.02 -2.82
N TYR A 114 14.20 2.42 -3.63
CA TYR A 114 13.97 2.22 -5.05
C TYR A 114 13.53 0.77 -5.27
N ARG A 115 12.38 0.59 -5.94
CA ARG A 115 12.04 -0.68 -6.56
C ARG A 115 11.53 -0.36 -7.96
N LEU A 116 12.32 -0.77 -8.96
CA LEU A 116 12.02 -0.75 -10.40
C LEU A 116 11.35 0.55 -10.88
N GLU A 117 12.18 1.48 -11.35
CA GLU A 117 11.82 2.69 -12.13
C GLU A 117 10.96 3.77 -11.45
N TYR A 118 10.43 3.53 -10.24
CA TYR A 118 9.69 4.54 -9.48
C TYR A 118 10.29 4.81 -8.09
N VAL A 119 10.40 6.10 -7.75
CA VAL A 119 10.74 6.56 -6.40
C VAL A 119 9.51 6.41 -5.52
N ILE A 120 9.46 5.35 -4.72
CA ILE A 120 8.43 5.17 -3.70
C ILE A 120 8.90 5.90 -2.45
N ARG A 121 8.28 7.05 -2.16
CA ARG A 121 8.33 7.62 -0.82
C ARG A 121 7.59 6.64 0.08
N LEU A 122 8.24 6.18 1.14
CA LEU A 122 7.67 5.17 2.04
C LEU A 122 6.50 5.78 2.82
N PHE A 123 5.29 5.65 2.28
CA PHE A 123 4.05 5.89 3.00
C PHE A 123 3.72 4.61 3.76
N ARG A 124 4.17 4.50 5.01
CA ARG A 124 3.89 3.34 5.88
C ARG A 124 2.76 3.63 6.84
N ARG A 125 2.20 2.57 7.42
CA ARG A 125 0.94 2.56 8.18
C ARG A 125 0.87 3.64 9.26
N SER A 126 1.98 3.87 9.99
CA SER A 126 2.14 4.96 10.96
C SER A 126 2.04 6.36 10.34
N PHE A 127 2.62 6.55 9.16
CA PHE A 127 2.58 7.80 8.38
C PHE A 127 1.23 7.98 7.66
N ALA A 128 0.62 6.92 7.15
CA ALA A 128 -0.74 6.95 6.64
C ALA A 128 -1.73 7.31 7.78
N ASP A 129 -1.58 6.70 8.96
CA ASP A 129 -2.42 7.00 10.12
C ASP A 129 -2.21 8.40 10.69
N ARG A 130 -1.02 9.00 10.57
CA ARG A 130 -0.72 10.32 11.18
C ARG A 130 -0.80 11.49 10.19
N PHE A 131 -0.46 11.25 8.93
CA PHE A 131 -0.36 12.27 7.89
C PHE A 131 -1.52 12.16 6.89
N LEU A 132 -1.98 10.96 6.52
CA LEU A 132 -3.14 10.81 5.62
C LEU A 132 -4.48 10.91 6.35
N ARG A 133 -4.60 10.50 7.62
CA ARG A 133 -5.83 10.75 8.41
C ARG A 133 -6.12 12.24 8.68
N LEU A 134 -5.12 13.12 8.55
CA LEU A 134 -5.37 14.57 8.65
C LEU A 134 -6.08 15.12 7.38
N PHE A 135 -6.05 14.38 6.26
CA PHE A 135 -6.59 14.83 4.97
C PHE A 135 -7.67 13.90 4.39
N ILE A 136 -7.81 12.68 4.90
CA ILE A 136 -8.96 11.81 4.67
C ILE A 136 -9.87 11.94 5.89
N THR A 137 -10.72 12.98 5.91
CA THR A 137 -11.83 13.03 6.85
C THR A 137 -12.77 11.87 6.54
N TYR A 138 -12.87 10.90 7.44
CA TYR A 138 -13.97 9.93 7.38
C TYR A 138 -15.28 10.70 7.56
N PRO A 139 -16.21 10.73 6.58
CA PRO A 139 -17.57 11.08 6.91
C PRO A 139 -18.07 9.99 7.86
N THR A 140 -18.26 10.34 9.13
CA THR A 140 -19.06 9.55 10.05
C THR A 140 -20.47 9.53 9.50
N HIS A 141 -20.80 8.50 8.73
CA HIS A 141 -22.19 8.18 8.42
C HIS A 141 -22.80 7.54 9.68
N GLU A 142 -23.62 8.33 10.38
CA GLU A 142 -24.74 7.83 11.20
C GLU A 142 -25.75 7.08 10.32
#